data_AF-D9SK04-F1
#
_entry.id   AF-D9SK04-F1
#
_cell.length_a   1.000
_cell.length_b   1.000
_cell.length_c   1.000
_cell.angle_alpha   90.00
_cell.angle_beta   90.00
_cell.angle_gamma   90.00
#
_symmetry.space_group_name_H-M   'P 1'
#
loop_
_entity.id
_entity.type
_entity.pdbx_description
1 polymer ?
#
loop_
_entity_poly.entity_id
_entity_poly.type
_entity_poly.pdbx_seq_one_letter_code
_entity_poly.pdbx_strand_id
1 'polypeptide(L)'
;MNKRFTAYFSTIVFLLLFLTGCTGTAVRYSNVFDKSAGPNTELHVLYLENKLASSQDVRNPQSNPLLASIGYNDVGYLLAERVPIFFNLNGLAVQFESMQKTELGQINGNKMIAWAKNGGSAAPVLVLQIVGGSVLTNSQNGSSIFLNLHANLFNSKTWERIWTGQFENTLFISSLMRTGFDKQFVDNMLKEILLQMNKDKLVVLSKGEVVMPTYVSLSKSDTSQK
;
A
#
# COMPACT_ATOMS: atom_id res chain seq x y z
N MET A 1 -51.77 2.99 -18.55
CA MET A 1 -50.41 3.17 -19.13
C MET A 1 -49.42 3.55 -18.04
N ASN A 2 -48.61 2.56 -17.68
CA ASN A 2 -47.35 2.47 -16.93
C ASN A 2 -46.81 3.68 -16.13
N LYS A 3 -47.25 3.82 -14.87
CA LYS A 3 -46.54 4.59 -13.82
C LYS A 3 -45.47 3.77 -13.06
N ARG A 4 -45.21 2.52 -13.47
CA ARG A 4 -44.22 1.62 -12.83
C ARG A 4 -42.82 1.68 -13.43
N PHE A 5 -42.61 2.44 -14.51
CA PHE A 5 -41.30 2.52 -15.18
C PHE A 5 -40.37 3.60 -14.61
N THR A 6 -40.89 4.58 -13.88
CA THR A 6 -40.12 5.73 -13.41
C THR A 6 -39.30 5.45 -12.14
N ALA A 7 -39.71 4.45 -11.34
CA ALA A 7 -39.03 4.14 -10.07
C ALA A 7 -37.69 3.39 -10.27
N TYR A 8 -37.58 2.53 -11.29
CA TYR A 8 -36.36 1.75 -11.53
C TYR A 8 -35.23 2.58 -12.16
N PHE A 9 -35.57 3.64 -12.90
CA PHE A 9 -34.57 4.50 -13.53
C PHE A 9 -33.83 5.35 -12.49
N SER A 10 -34.50 5.74 -11.39
CA SER A 10 -33.89 6.56 -10.34
C SER A 10 -32.93 5.76 -9.45
N THR A 11 -33.17 4.48 -9.21
CA THR A 11 -32.31 3.62 -8.38
C THR A 11 -31.04 3.19 -9.11
N ILE A 12 -31.12 2.97 -10.43
CA ILE A 12 -29.96 2.60 -11.26
C ILE A 12 -28.98 3.78 -11.39
N VAL A 13 -29.47 5.03 -11.48
CA VAL A 13 -28.61 6.22 -11.50
C VAL A 13 -27.89 6.43 -10.15
N PHE A 14 -28.52 6.11 -9.03
CA PHE A 14 -27.87 6.16 -7.72
C PHE A 14 -26.79 5.08 -7.55
N LEU A 15 -26.97 3.88 -8.13
CA LEU A 15 -25.97 2.81 -8.10
C LEU A 15 -24.79 3.10 -9.06
N LEU A 16 -25.03 3.78 -10.19
CA LEU A 16 -23.99 4.19 -11.15
C LEU A 16 -23.16 5.39 -10.68
N LEU A 17 -23.68 6.23 -9.78
CA LEU A 17 -22.92 7.33 -9.16
C LEU A 17 -21.88 6.85 -8.12
N PHE A 18 -21.90 5.58 -7.70
CA PHE A 18 -20.86 4.98 -6.85
C PHE A 18 -19.69 4.39 -7.66
N LEU A 19 -19.73 4.41 -8.99
CA LEU A 19 -18.63 3.96 -9.85
C LEU A 19 -17.60 5.06 -10.15
N THR A 20 -17.73 6.24 -9.56
CA THR A 20 -16.74 7.31 -9.69
C THR A 20 -15.55 7.03 -8.77
N GLY A 21 -14.47 6.48 -9.32
CA GLY A 21 -13.12 6.54 -8.77
C GLY A 21 -12.92 5.80 -7.45
N CYS A 22 -13.22 4.49 -7.39
CA CYS A 22 -12.82 3.66 -6.24
C CYS A 22 -11.30 3.73 -6.04
N THR A 23 -10.88 4.42 -4.98
CA THR A 23 -9.48 4.49 -4.56
C THR A 23 -9.25 3.52 -3.43
N GLY A 24 -8.16 2.77 -3.50
CA GLY A 24 -7.86 1.79 -2.47
C GLY A 24 -6.86 0.74 -2.94
N THR A 25 -6.58 -0.19 -2.04
CA THR A 25 -5.69 -1.31 -2.29
C THR A 25 -6.53 -2.58 -2.40
N ALA A 26 -6.27 -3.41 -3.42
CA ALA A 26 -6.96 -4.68 -3.61
C ALA A 26 -5.97 -5.83 -3.73
N VAL A 27 -6.24 -6.96 -3.07
CA VAL A 27 -5.44 -8.18 -3.21
C VAL A 27 -5.63 -8.76 -4.61
N ARG A 28 -4.53 -8.90 -5.36
CA ARG A 28 -4.52 -9.57 -6.68
C ARG A 28 -4.17 -11.05 -6.55
N TYR A 29 -3.17 -11.36 -5.73
CA TYR A 29 -2.63 -12.70 -5.59
C TYR A 29 -1.96 -12.86 -4.23
N SER A 30 -2.00 -14.07 -3.68
CA SER A 30 -1.25 -14.43 -2.47
C SER A 30 -0.85 -15.90 -2.50
N ASN A 31 0.35 -16.23 -2.02
CA ASN A 31 0.81 -17.61 -1.91
C ASN A 31 1.81 -17.80 -0.76
N VAL A 32 1.60 -18.89 0.00
CA VAL A 32 2.49 -19.37 1.07
C VAL A 32 3.34 -20.52 0.53
N PHE A 33 4.65 -20.37 0.58
CA PHE A 33 5.62 -21.39 0.14
C PHE A 33 6.03 -22.32 1.29
N ASP A 34 6.15 -21.78 2.50
CA ASP A 34 6.47 -22.56 3.70
C ASP A 34 5.34 -22.41 4.73
N LYS A 35 4.59 -23.48 4.94
CA LYS A 35 3.46 -23.55 5.89
C LYS A 35 3.88 -23.95 7.30
N SER A 36 5.16 -24.30 7.50
CA SER A 36 5.69 -24.73 8.80
C SER A 36 6.10 -23.57 9.70
N ALA A 37 6.32 -22.39 9.12
CA ALA A 37 6.51 -21.16 9.86
C ALA A 37 5.24 -20.82 10.65
N GLY A 38 5.32 -20.88 11.98
CA GLY A 38 4.25 -20.40 12.85
C GLY A 38 4.00 -18.90 12.69
N PRO A 39 2.93 -18.37 13.29
CA PRO A 39 2.60 -16.95 13.20
C PRO A 39 3.69 -16.09 13.84
N ASN A 40 4.04 -15.02 13.15
CA ASN A 40 5.08 -14.10 13.58
C ASN A 40 4.51 -13.02 14.49
N THR A 41 5.21 -12.72 15.59
CA THR A 41 4.91 -11.60 16.50
C THR A 41 5.83 -10.40 16.28
N GLU A 42 6.85 -10.56 15.44
CA GLU A 42 7.82 -9.52 15.07
C GLU A 42 8.11 -9.62 13.57
N LEU A 43 8.30 -8.48 12.92
CA LEU A 43 8.65 -8.36 11.50
C LEU A 43 9.74 -7.29 11.30
N HIS A 44 10.65 -7.53 10.36
CA HIS A 44 11.47 -6.46 9.80
C HIS A 44 10.86 -6.04 8.46
N VAL A 45 10.41 -4.79 8.33
CA VAL A 45 9.78 -4.29 7.11
C VAL A 45 10.77 -3.45 6.34
N LEU A 46 10.98 -3.80 5.08
CA LEU A 46 11.85 -3.06 4.18
C LEU A 46 11.05 -2.56 2.98
N TYR A 47 11.08 -1.26 2.73
CA TYR A 47 10.58 -0.70 1.48
C TYR A 47 11.71 -0.55 0.46
N LEU A 48 11.49 -1.08 -0.74
CA LEU A 48 12.41 -0.90 -1.87
C LEU A 48 11.87 0.16 -2.80
N GLU A 49 12.53 1.33 -2.77
CA GLU A 49 12.23 2.44 -3.65
C GLU A 49 12.64 2.09 -5.08
N ASN A 50 11.64 2.06 -5.95
CA ASN A 50 11.85 1.91 -7.39
C ASN A 50 11.64 3.25 -8.07
N LYS A 51 12.53 3.57 -8.99
CA LYS A 51 12.18 4.49 -10.07
C LYS A 51 11.25 3.72 -11.00
N LEU A 52 9.94 3.96 -10.91
CA LEU A 52 8.99 3.47 -11.90
C LEU A 52 9.30 4.14 -13.23
N ALA A 53 10.13 3.48 -14.04
CA ALA A 53 10.39 3.88 -15.40
C ALA A 53 9.14 3.57 -16.22
N SER A 54 8.25 4.54 -16.38
CA SER A 54 7.11 4.43 -17.28
C SER A 54 7.35 5.32 -18.50
N SER A 55 7.77 4.69 -19.60
CA SER A 55 7.55 5.08 -21.00
C SER A 55 7.62 6.58 -21.38
N GLN A 56 8.67 6.93 -22.13
CA GLN A 56 9.01 8.25 -22.69
C GLN A 56 9.60 9.27 -21.70
N ASP A 57 10.84 9.06 -21.25
CA ASP A 57 11.99 9.96 -21.47
C ASP A 57 13.16 9.57 -20.55
N VAL A 58 14.26 9.10 -21.12
CA VAL A 58 15.36 8.39 -20.43
C VAL A 58 16.38 9.35 -19.79
N ARG A 59 16.06 10.65 -19.66
CA ARG A 59 17.08 11.65 -19.26
C ARG A 59 16.84 12.41 -17.96
N ASN A 60 15.73 12.23 -17.25
CA ASN A 60 15.56 12.90 -15.96
C ASN A 60 14.65 12.14 -14.97
N PRO A 61 15.17 11.59 -13.85
CA PRO A 61 14.38 10.83 -12.87
C PRO A 61 13.45 11.68 -11.99
N GLN A 62 13.26 12.98 -12.28
CA GLN A 62 12.29 13.87 -11.62
C GLN A 62 10.98 14.11 -12.41
N SER A 63 10.82 13.59 -13.64
CA SER A 63 9.87 14.17 -14.60
C SER A 63 8.64 13.34 -14.94
N ASN A 64 8.07 12.56 -14.00
CA ASN A 64 6.67 12.10 -14.17
C ASN A 64 5.73 12.93 -13.28
N PRO A 65 5.19 14.05 -13.79
CA PRO A 65 4.30 14.93 -13.03
C PRO A 65 3.04 14.21 -12.54
N LEU A 66 2.65 13.10 -13.18
CA LEU A 66 1.50 12.30 -12.75
C LEU A 66 1.82 11.51 -11.47
N LEU A 67 3.00 10.88 -11.38
CA LEU A 67 3.42 10.16 -10.17
C LEU A 67 3.71 11.13 -9.01
N ALA A 68 4.36 12.27 -9.29
CA ALA A 68 4.54 13.32 -8.31
C ALA A 68 3.18 13.88 -7.82
N SER A 69 2.22 14.04 -8.74
CA SER A 69 0.87 14.46 -8.39
C SER A 69 0.02 13.37 -7.73
N ILE A 70 0.55 12.22 -7.35
CA ILE A 70 -0.11 11.32 -6.38
C ILE A 70 0.72 11.12 -5.12
N GLY A 71 1.76 11.91 -4.88
CA GLY A 71 2.62 11.73 -3.70
C GLY A 71 3.46 10.45 -3.74
N TYR A 72 3.69 9.88 -4.94
CA TYR A 72 4.49 8.65 -5.08
C TYR A 72 5.91 8.80 -4.51
N ASN A 73 6.50 9.98 -4.69
CA ASN A 73 7.86 10.28 -4.20
C ASN A 73 7.93 10.29 -2.66
N ASP A 74 6.81 10.48 -1.98
CA ASP A 74 6.72 10.55 -0.52
C ASP A 74 6.41 9.18 0.11
N VAL A 75 6.16 8.13 -0.68
CA VAL A 75 5.75 6.81 -0.17
C VAL A 75 6.76 6.22 0.82
N GLY A 76 8.06 6.35 0.56
CA GLY A 76 9.09 5.87 1.48
C GLY A 76 9.03 6.58 2.84
N TYR A 77 8.86 7.91 2.83
CA TYR A 77 8.70 8.73 4.03
C TYR A 77 7.40 8.40 4.78
N LEU A 78 6.28 8.30 4.06
CA LEU A 78 5.00 7.92 4.64
C LEU A 78 5.09 6.53 5.28
N LEU A 79 5.69 5.55 4.61
CA LEU A 79 5.89 4.21 5.19
C LEU A 79 6.78 4.25 6.44
N ALA A 80 7.84 5.06 6.44
CA ALA A 80 8.70 5.24 7.62
C ALA A 80 7.93 5.76 8.84
N GLU A 81 6.99 6.69 8.61
CA GLU A 81 6.11 7.18 9.67
C GLU A 81 5.05 6.14 10.08
N ARG A 82 4.40 5.51 9.10
CA ARG A 82 3.17 4.74 9.33
C ARG A 82 3.41 3.30 9.74
N VAL A 83 4.42 2.62 9.20
CA VAL A 83 4.66 1.18 9.47
C VAL A 83 4.85 0.92 10.96
N PRO A 84 5.72 1.63 11.71
CA PRO A 84 5.88 1.41 13.14
C PRO A 84 4.58 1.59 13.92
N ILE A 85 3.81 2.63 13.62
CA ILE A 85 2.54 2.92 14.30
C ILE A 85 1.54 1.80 14.01
N PHE A 86 1.35 1.47 12.74
CA PHE A 86 0.34 0.54 12.27
C PHE A 86 0.55 -0.89 12.78
N PHE A 87 1.76 -1.43 12.65
CA PHE A 87 2.05 -2.80 13.08
C PHE A 87 2.04 -2.95 14.60
N ASN A 88 2.57 -1.97 15.35
CA ASN A 88 2.54 -2.01 16.82
C ASN A 88 1.10 -1.98 17.36
N LEU A 89 0.19 -1.20 16.76
CA LEU A 89 -1.23 -1.20 17.12
C LEU A 89 -1.90 -2.57 16.93
N ASN A 90 -1.34 -3.40 16.04
CA ASN A 90 -1.83 -4.74 15.74
C ASN A 90 -1.01 -5.84 16.43
N GLY A 91 -0.20 -5.49 17.44
CA GLY A 91 0.54 -6.44 18.27
C GLY A 91 1.78 -7.03 17.59
N LEU A 92 2.29 -6.40 16.53
CA LEU A 92 3.49 -6.81 15.83
C LEU A 92 4.62 -5.82 16.12
N ALA A 93 5.67 -6.29 16.77
CA ALA A 93 6.91 -5.52 16.89
C ALA A 93 7.53 -5.36 15.50
N VAL A 94 7.94 -4.14 15.15
CA VAL A 94 8.44 -3.87 13.80
C VAL A 94 9.65 -2.95 13.80
N GLN A 95 10.59 -3.28 12.92
CA GLN A 95 11.65 -2.36 12.48
C GLN A 95 11.39 -2.00 11.02
N PHE A 96 11.58 -0.75 10.65
CA PHE A 96 11.36 -0.27 9.29
C PHE A 96 12.63 0.36 8.70
N GLU A 97 12.87 0.11 7.42
CA GLU A 97 13.89 0.80 6.63
C GLU A 97 13.37 1.03 5.20
N SER A 98 13.85 2.11 4.55
CA SER A 98 13.64 2.36 3.13
C SER A 98 14.99 2.36 2.42
N MET A 99 15.11 1.67 1.29
CA MET A 99 16.34 1.60 0.50
C MET A 99 16.07 1.83 -0.99
N GLN A 100 16.99 2.47 -1.70
CA GLN A 100 16.87 2.63 -3.15
C GLN A 100 17.27 1.35 -3.89
N LYS A 101 16.49 0.91 -4.88
CA LYS A 101 16.82 -0.32 -5.65
C LYS A 101 18.19 -0.28 -6.32
N THR A 102 18.68 0.89 -6.73
CA THR A 102 20.04 1.04 -7.29
C THR A 102 21.12 0.68 -6.28
N GLU A 103 20.85 0.81 -4.98
CA GLU A 103 21.73 0.40 -3.90
C GLU A 103 21.79 -1.12 -3.74
N LEU A 104 20.91 -1.88 -4.43
CA LEU A 104 20.87 -3.35 -4.44
C LEU A 104 21.53 -3.99 -5.67
N GLY A 105 21.89 -3.21 -6.70
CA GLY A 105 22.21 -3.73 -8.04
C GLY A 105 23.55 -4.48 -8.20
N GLN A 106 24.55 -4.22 -7.37
CA GLN A 106 25.85 -4.92 -7.43
C GLN A 106 26.40 -5.31 -6.06
N ILE A 107 25.92 -4.66 -5.00
CA ILE A 107 26.24 -5.00 -3.62
C ILE A 107 24.88 -4.99 -2.91
N ASN A 108 24.38 -6.16 -2.51
CA ASN A 108 23.67 -6.39 -1.25
C ASN A 108 22.27 -7.02 -1.24
N GLY A 109 22.23 -8.32 -1.56
CA GLY A 109 21.55 -9.23 -0.62
C GLY A 109 22.22 -9.15 0.77
N ASN A 110 23.54 -8.95 0.84
CA ASN A 110 24.31 -8.92 2.08
C ASN A 110 24.02 -7.74 3.02
N LYS A 111 23.86 -6.48 2.58
CA LYS A 111 23.37 -5.36 3.42
C LYS A 111 21.92 -5.58 3.85
N MET A 112 21.06 -6.12 2.99
CA MET A 112 19.68 -6.44 3.35
C MET A 112 19.65 -7.48 4.47
N ILE A 113 20.47 -8.52 4.33
CA ILE A 113 20.71 -9.56 5.34
C ILE A 113 21.41 -8.98 6.58
N ALA A 114 22.37 -8.08 6.43
CA ALA A 114 23.10 -7.48 7.54
C ALA A 114 22.21 -6.54 8.34
N TRP A 115 21.40 -5.71 7.68
CA TRP A 115 20.37 -4.91 8.31
C TRP A 115 19.38 -5.79 9.07
N ALA A 116 18.85 -6.83 8.40
CA ALA A 116 17.94 -7.78 9.03
C ALA A 116 18.56 -8.53 10.23
N LYS A 117 19.89 -8.69 10.27
CA LYS A 117 20.63 -9.35 11.36
C LYS A 117 21.13 -8.39 12.44
N ASN A 118 21.28 -7.10 12.14
CA ASN A 118 21.86 -6.10 13.06
C ASN A 118 20.98 -5.86 14.29
N GLY A 119 19.68 -6.15 14.22
CA GLY A 119 18.76 -6.08 15.36
C GLY A 119 18.84 -7.25 16.35
N GLY A 120 19.65 -8.29 16.08
CA GLY A 120 19.75 -9.49 16.92
C GLY A 120 18.52 -10.40 16.93
N SER A 121 17.38 -9.93 16.40
CA SER A 121 16.17 -10.73 16.22
C SER A 121 16.22 -11.55 14.92
N ALA A 122 15.75 -12.79 15.00
CA ALA A 122 15.56 -13.67 13.85
C ALA A 122 14.20 -13.44 13.14
N ALA A 123 13.56 -12.29 13.36
CA ALA A 123 12.28 -11.95 12.74
C ALA A 123 12.35 -12.00 11.20
N PRO A 124 11.32 -12.54 10.52
CA PRO A 124 11.30 -12.59 9.07
C PRO A 124 11.20 -11.19 8.47
N VAL A 125 11.64 -11.07 7.22
CA VAL A 125 11.74 -9.78 6.54
C VAL A 125 10.63 -9.63 5.51
N LEU A 126 9.74 -8.67 5.73
CA LEU A 126 8.69 -8.27 4.81
C LEU A 126 9.21 -7.16 3.89
N VAL A 127 9.42 -7.51 2.63
CA VAL A 127 9.89 -6.60 1.59
C VAL A 127 8.71 -6.06 0.81
N LEU A 128 8.49 -4.76 0.86
CA LEU A 128 7.47 -4.02 0.12
C LEU A 128 8.10 -3.33 -1.09
N GLN A 129 7.50 -3.46 -2.25
CA GLN A 129 8.02 -2.85 -3.47
C GLN A 129 6.92 -2.53 -4.48
N ILE A 130 6.88 -1.29 -4.97
CA ILE A 130 6.02 -0.94 -6.10
C ILE A 130 6.79 -1.22 -7.40
N VAL A 131 6.35 -2.21 -8.19
CA VAL A 131 7.13 -2.78 -9.30
C VAL A 131 6.72 -2.29 -10.68
N GLY A 132 5.53 -1.69 -10.80
CA GLY A 132 4.99 -1.23 -12.07
C GLY A 132 3.67 -0.52 -11.88
N GLY A 133 3.10 -0.05 -12.98
CA GLY A 133 1.78 0.56 -12.97
C GLY A 133 1.25 0.84 -14.37
N SER A 134 -0.02 1.23 -14.42
CA SER A 134 -0.70 1.66 -15.63
C SER A 134 -1.58 2.87 -15.34
N VAL A 135 -1.91 3.61 -16.39
CA VAL A 135 -2.78 4.79 -16.31
C VAL A 135 -3.90 4.60 -17.31
N LEU A 136 -5.13 4.75 -16.85
CA LEU A 136 -6.32 4.82 -17.70
C LEU A 136 -6.85 6.24 -17.65
N THR A 137 -6.67 6.97 -18.74
CA THR A 137 -7.16 8.35 -18.88
C THR A 137 -8.48 8.38 -19.62
N ASN A 138 -9.49 9.01 -19.03
CA ASN A 138 -10.76 9.30 -19.66
C ASN A 138 -10.88 10.83 -19.84
N SER A 139 -11.07 11.28 -21.08
CA SER A 139 -11.11 12.70 -21.44
C SER A 139 -12.21 13.51 -20.73
N GLN A 140 -13.22 12.85 -20.16
CA GLN A 140 -14.32 13.51 -19.44
C GLN A 140 -14.26 13.31 -17.91
N ASN A 141 -13.60 12.24 -17.43
CA ASN A 141 -13.74 11.78 -16.04
C ASN A 141 -12.41 11.73 -15.26
N GLY A 142 -11.28 12.16 -15.83
CA GLY A 142 -9.99 12.10 -15.15
C GLY A 142 -9.18 10.83 -15.44
N SER A 143 -8.08 10.67 -14.72
CA SER A 143 -7.13 9.57 -14.86
C SER A 143 -7.15 8.67 -13.63
N SER A 144 -7.39 7.38 -13.85
CA SER A 144 -7.15 6.34 -12.86
C SER A 144 -5.72 5.81 -13.02
N ILE A 145 -5.00 5.71 -11.91
CA ILE A 145 -3.62 5.24 -11.85
C ILE A 145 -3.61 3.96 -11.03
N PHE A 146 -3.07 2.90 -11.60
CA PHE A 146 -2.95 1.59 -10.97
C PHE A 146 -1.48 1.33 -10.71
N LEU A 147 -1.10 1.09 -9.46
CA LEU A 147 0.27 0.78 -9.07
C LEU A 147 0.33 -0.60 -8.42
N ASN A 148 1.19 -1.46 -8.93
CA ASN A 148 1.35 -2.83 -8.44
C ASN A 148 2.36 -2.88 -7.30
N LEU A 149 1.87 -3.17 -6.10
CA LEU A 149 2.66 -3.42 -4.91
C LEU A 149 2.89 -4.92 -4.73
N HIS A 150 4.15 -5.30 -4.58
CA HIS A 150 4.57 -6.64 -4.18
C HIS A 150 5.00 -6.61 -2.72
N ALA A 151 4.47 -7.52 -1.93
CA ALA A 151 4.89 -7.80 -0.57
C ALA A 151 5.46 -9.22 -0.54
N ASN A 152 6.71 -9.39 -0.10
CA ASN A 152 7.35 -10.69 -0.02
C ASN A 152 7.92 -10.89 1.37
N LEU A 153 7.58 -12.01 2.01
CA LEU A 153 8.11 -12.36 3.31
C LEU A 153 9.24 -13.38 3.13
N PHE A 154 10.38 -13.12 3.75
CA PHE A 154 11.57 -13.97 3.68
C PHE A 154 11.96 -14.47 5.06
N ASN A 155 12.43 -15.71 5.12
CA ASN A 155 13.09 -16.24 6.31
C ASN A 155 14.41 -15.48 6.54
N SER A 156 14.62 -14.94 7.74
CA SER A 156 15.81 -14.13 8.07
C SER A 156 17.13 -14.89 8.05
N LYS A 157 17.08 -16.23 8.22
CA LYS A 157 18.26 -17.10 8.24
C LYS A 157 18.60 -17.64 6.85
N THR A 158 17.62 -18.24 6.18
CA THR A 158 17.84 -18.90 4.87
C THR A 158 17.66 -17.95 3.68
N TRP A 159 17.01 -16.81 3.90
CA TRP A 159 16.61 -15.88 2.85
C TRP A 159 15.68 -16.49 1.79
N GLU A 160 15.08 -17.63 2.11
CA GLU A 160 14.06 -18.26 1.28
C GLU A 160 12.76 -17.48 1.44
N ARG A 161 12.06 -17.31 0.32
CA ARG A 161 10.76 -16.68 0.31
C ARG A 161 9.73 -17.62 0.93
N ILE A 162 9.11 -17.20 2.03
CA ILE A 162 8.07 -17.97 2.71
C ILE A 162 6.67 -17.55 2.27
N TRP A 163 6.50 -16.31 1.81
CA TRP A 163 5.22 -15.81 1.31
C TRP A 163 5.39 -14.70 0.26
N THR A 164 4.40 -14.58 -0.61
CA THR A 164 4.24 -13.45 -1.53
C THR A 164 2.79 -13.01 -1.59
N GLY A 165 2.58 -11.70 -1.62
CA GLY A 165 1.31 -11.04 -1.89
C GLY A 165 1.49 -9.97 -2.97
N GLN A 166 0.52 -9.86 -3.87
CA GLN A 166 0.45 -8.79 -4.87
C GLN A 166 -0.82 -8.00 -4.63
N PHE A 167 -0.69 -6.68 -4.65
CA PHE A 167 -1.75 -5.74 -4.37
C PHE A 167 -1.76 -4.67 -5.46
N GLU A 168 -2.96 -4.28 -5.89
CA GLU A 168 -3.14 -3.16 -6.81
C GLU A 168 -3.63 -1.94 -6.01
N ASN A 169 -2.84 -0.87 -6.06
CA ASN A 169 -3.20 0.43 -5.54
C ASN A 169 -3.88 1.24 -6.64
N THR A 170 -5.15 1.54 -6.47
CA THR A 170 -5.93 2.39 -7.38
C THR A 170 -6.01 3.80 -6.82
N LEU A 171 -5.56 4.76 -7.61
CA LEU A 171 -5.56 6.19 -7.33
C LEU A 171 -6.28 6.92 -8.45
N PHE A 172 -6.85 8.06 -8.15
CA PHE A 172 -7.65 8.84 -9.08
C PHE A 172 -7.27 10.32 -9.07
N ILE A 173 -7.15 10.90 -10.26
CA ILE A 173 -6.94 12.33 -10.45
C ILE A 173 -7.95 12.87 -11.46
N SER A 174 -8.64 13.93 -11.09
CA SER A 174 -9.52 14.72 -11.95
C SER A 174 -9.36 16.21 -11.61
N SER A 175 -10.03 17.09 -12.35
CA SER A 175 -10.08 18.52 -12.02
C SER A 175 -10.80 18.82 -10.70
N LEU A 176 -11.68 17.92 -10.23
CA LEU A 176 -12.51 18.10 -9.05
C LEU A 176 -12.00 17.34 -7.82
N MET A 177 -11.26 16.25 -8.04
CA MET A 177 -10.83 15.34 -6.98
C MET A 177 -9.47 14.75 -7.32
N ARG A 178 -8.61 14.68 -6.30
CA ARG A 178 -7.30 14.05 -6.37
C ARG A 178 -7.13 13.18 -5.13
N THR A 179 -6.85 11.91 -5.35
CA THR A 179 -6.46 10.97 -4.30
C THR A 179 -5.04 10.51 -4.58
N GLY A 180 -4.18 10.62 -3.58
CA GLY A 180 -2.78 10.22 -3.65
C GLY A 180 -2.41 9.30 -2.50
N PHE A 181 -1.12 8.97 -2.41
CA PHE A 181 -0.52 8.48 -1.20
C PHE A 181 -0.55 9.57 -0.14
N ASP A 182 -1.39 9.37 0.85
CA ASP A 182 -1.39 10.07 2.12
C ASP A 182 -1.32 9.05 3.27
N LYS A 183 -1.35 9.51 4.51
CA LYS A 183 -1.29 8.64 5.69
C LYS A 183 -2.42 7.61 5.70
N GLN A 184 -3.64 8.03 5.36
CA GLN A 184 -4.82 7.17 5.39
C GLN A 184 -4.74 6.10 4.30
N PHE A 185 -4.31 6.47 3.09
CA PHE A 185 -4.09 5.53 2.00
C PHE A 185 -3.02 4.49 2.38
N VAL A 186 -1.90 4.94 2.96
CA VAL A 186 -0.83 4.04 3.40
C VAL A 186 -1.32 3.08 4.48
N ASP A 187 -2.06 3.55 5.48
CA ASP A 187 -2.63 2.66 6.51
C ASP A 187 -3.62 1.64 5.91
N ASN A 188 -4.45 2.05 4.94
CA ASN A 188 -5.36 1.13 4.24
C ASN A 188 -4.59 0.09 3.41
N MET A 189 -3.51 0.50 2.76
CA MET A 189 -2.61 -0.41 2.05
C MET A 189 -1.97 -1.43 3.01
N LEU A 190 -1.48 -0.98 4.16
CA LEU A 190 -0.92 -1.85 5.20
C LEU A 190 -1.98 -2.78 5.81
N LYS A 191 -3.21 -2.31 5.96
CA LYS A 191 -4.36 -3.13 6.38
C LYS A 191 -4.61 -4.30 5.45
N GLU A 192 -4.67 -4.07 4.14
CA GLU A 192 -4.90 -5.15 3.18
C GLU A 192 -3.77 -6.18 3.19
N ILE A 193 -2.52 -5.73 3.33
CA ILE A 193 -1.37 -6.63 3.52
C ILE A 193 -1.55 -7.48 4.77
N LEU A 194 -1.83 -6.84 5.91
CA LEU A 194 -1.90 -7.51 7.20
C LEU A 194 -3.11 -8.47 7.29
N LEU A 195 -4.25 -8.10 6.72
CA LEU A 195 -5.42 -8.97 6.59
C LEU A 195 -5.10 -10.21 5.76
N GLN A 196 -4.41 -10.03 4.63
CA GLN A 196 -4.03 -11.16 3.79
C GLN A 196 -3.00 -12.06 4.49
N MET A 197 -2.02 -11.49 5.19
CA MET A 197 -1.06 -12.28 5.99
C MET A 197 -1.74 -13.05 7.13
N ASN A 198 -2.75 -12.46 7.80
CA ASN A 198 -3.54 -13.14 8.83
C ASN A 198 -4.38 -14.28 8.25
N LYS A 199 -5.02 -14.05 7.10
CA LYS A 199 -5.76 -15.09 6.35
C LYS A 199 -4.85 -16.26 5.96
N ASP A 200 -3.62 -15.96 5.60
CA ASP A 200 -2.58 -16.93 5.25
C ASP A 200 -1.85 -17.52 6.46
N LYS A 201 -2.28 -17.16 7.69
CA LYS A 201 -1.76 -17.64 8.98
C LYS A 201 -0.29 -17.29 9.28
N LEU A 202 0.22 -16.23 8.66
CA LEU A 202 1.60 -15.75 8.86
C LEU A 202 1.74 -14.84 10.08
N VAL A 203 0.64 -14.27 10.54
CA VAL A 203 0.51 -13.42 11.73
C VAL A 203 -0.81 -13.76 12.41
N VAL A 204 -0.95 -13.39 13.68
CA VAL A 204 -2.21 -13.53 14.42
C VAL A 204 -2.69 -12.16 14.86
N LEU A 205 -3.88 -11.79 14.41
CA LEU A 205 -4.55 -10.57 14.86
C LEU A 205 -5.42 -10.84 16.08
N SER A 206 -5.40 -9.91 17.02
CA SER A 206 -6.32 -9.94 18.16
C SER A 206 -7.76 -9.83 17.66
N LYS A 207 -8.58 -10.85 17.92
CA LYS A 207 -9.97 -10.98 17.43
C LYS A 207 -10.12 -11.11 15.91
N GLY A 208 -9.04 -11.35 15.16
CA GLY A 208 -9.08 -11.51 13.70
C GLY A 208 -9.33 -10.23 12.90
N GLU A 209 -9.29 -9.07 13.56
CA GLU A 209 -9.54 -7.76 12.95
C GLU A 209 -8.27 -6.90 12.99
N VAL A 210 -8.14 -6.01 12.01
CA VAL A 210 -7.06 -5.00 11.98
C VAL A 210 -7.54 -3.73 12.68
N VAL A 211 -6.74 -3.26 13.62
CA VAL A 211 -6.92 -1.97 14.29
C VAL A 211 -6.31 -0.87 13.44
N MET A 212 -7.12 0.13 13.07
CA MET A 212 -6.70 1.28 12.27
C MET A 212 -6.32 2.48 13.17
N PRO A 213 -5.27 3.24 12.82
CA PRO A 213 -5.02 4.54 13.44
C PRO A 213 -6.21 5.49 13.30
N THR A 214 -6.52 6.26 14.36
CA THR A 214 -7.61 7.23 14.34
C THR A 214 -7.16 8.56 13.75
N TYR A 215 -7.93 9.09 12.81
CA TYR A 215 -7.73 10.41 12.22
C TYR A 215 -8.73 11.38 12.85
N VAL A 216 -8.26 12.29 13.71
CA VAL A 216 -9.12 13.36 14.24
C VAL A 216 -9.39 14.33 13.10
N SER A 217 -10.62 14.36 12.60
CA SER A 217 -11.05 15.43 11.71
C SER A 217 -11.04 16.72 12.52
N LEU A 218 -10.19 17.67 12.14
CA LEU A 218 -10.32 19.04 12.61
C LEU A 218 -11.61 19.58 11.99
N SER A 219 -12.75 19.43 12.67
CA SER A 219 -13.93 20.21 12.36
C SER A 219 -13.54 21.67 12.53
N LYS A 220 -13.72 22.47 11.47
CA LYS A 220 -13.56 23.93 11.52
C LYS A 220 -14.32 24.42 12.76
N SER A 221 -13.58 24.94 13.74
CA SER A 221 -14.17 25.68 14.85
C SER A 221 -14.97 26.82 14.24
N ASP A 222 -16.25 26.89 14.60
CA ASP A 222 -17.19 27.95 14.25
C ASP A 222 -16.54 29.34 14.35
N THR A 223 -16.18 29.92 13.21
CA THR A 223 -16.08 31.37 13.08
C THR A 223 -17.50 31.91 12.98
N SER A 224 -18.18 31.95 14.13
CA SER A 224 -19.37 32.76 14.31
C SER A 224 -19.37 33.31 15.72
N GLN A 225 -18.79 34.50 15.87
CA GLN A 225 -19.27 35.61 16.70
C GLN A 225 -18.14 36.64 16.88
N LYS A 226 -18.20 37.70 16.08
CA LYS A 226 -18.12 39.08 16.56
C LYS A 226 -18.69 40.02 15.51
#